data_AF-A0A264Y6A7-F1
#
_entry.id   AF-A0A264Y6A7-F1
#
_cell.length_a   1.000
_cell.length_b   1.000
_cell.length_c   1.000
_cell.angle_alpha   90.00
_cell.angle_beta   90.00
_cell.angle_gamma   90.00
#
_symmetry.space_group_name_H-M   'P 1'
#
loop_
_entity.id
_entity.type
_entity.pdbx_description
1 polymer ?
#
loop_
_entity_poly.entity_id
_entity_poly.type
_entity_poly.pdbx_seq_one_letter_code
_entity_poly.pdbx_strand_id
1 'polypeptide(L)'
;MGMTATPCRMKRESFGKLFERLLTSPSTKDFIKRGYLAPYDYVVIGQYSQDQLTVNSLKARGSDGDYSIKEMDEKLNVPQSIKRLYDSVAKYAEGKKGIVYAIDISHAQTIADYYVAMGLKAVALDSKTPSKTRQRMVEDFRKGELDCLVNVNLFDEGFDCPDVEYIQMARPTLSLAKYLQMVGRGLRINHKQKDKVCMILDNVGNYRKFGLPDNDRNWEAMYSGLRAGKGSLPTHAKKSNRVIVPNNDMVFVAQYDKLKQEQTRKQRYEYLQNVKPFEVSGRWGLRVGDDIILQPIYRKIHDFVGGFAIFEIAPNRMGILIRNGKVYYPADYLEIKILSDNRALLTQNVINTEEVKLDTKWGY
;
A
#
# COMPACT_ATOMS: atom_id res chain seq x y z
N MET A 1 -4.36 22.32 4.90
CA MET A 1 -3.76 21.21 4.10
C MET A 1 -4.58 19.96 4.36
N GLY A 2 -4.99 19.23 3.31
CA GLY A 2 -5.73 17.96 3.44
C GLY A 2 -4.86 16.77 3.02
N MET A 3 -4.96 15.65 3.72
CA MET A 3 -4.20 14.44 3.42
C MET A 3 -5.15 13.27 3.15
N THR A 4 -4.89 12.50 2.11
CA THR A 4 -5.64 11.28 1.79
C THR A 4 -4.72 10.25 1.16
N ALA A 5 -4.87 8.99 1.55
CA ALA A 5 -4.21 7.88 0.88
C ALA A 5 -4.87 7.51 -0.46
N THR A 6 -6.10 7.98 -0.69
CA THR A 6 -6.93 7.59 -1.85
C THR A 6 -7.66 8.81 -2.40
N PRO A 7 -7.02 9.62 -3.27
CA PRO A 7 -7.61 10.83 -3.87
C PRO A 7 -8.58 10.47 -5.01
N CYS A 8 -9.58 9.63 -4.73
CA CYS A 8 -10.55 9.17 -5.72
C CYS A 8 -11.95 8.99 -5.12
N ARG A 9 -12.98 9.15 -5.94
CA ARG A 9 -14.37 8.87 -5.60
C ARG A 9 -14.95 7.80 -6.53
N MET A 10 -15.99 7.11 -6.05
CA MET A 10 -16.74 6.13 -6.84
C MET A 10 -17.44 6.78 -8.04
N LYS A 11 -17.85 8.04 -7.89
CA LYS A 11 -18.37 8.88 -8.96
C LYS A 11 -17.25 9.77 -9.50
N ARG A 12 -17.42 10.26 -10.74
CA ARG A 12 -16.52 11.21 -11.40
C ARG A 12 -16.67 12.63 -10.82
N GLU A 13 -16.35 12.76 -9.53
CA GLU A 13 -16.46 13.99 -8.78
C GLU A 13 -15.07 14.49 -8.41
N SER A 14 -14.80 15.75 -8.74
CA SER A 14 -13.51 16.39 -8.49
C SER A 14 -13.36 16.80 -7.03
N PHE A 15 -12.16 16.63 -6.48
CA PHE A 15 -11.75 17.27 -5.22
C PHE A 15 -11.32 18.73 -5.41
N GLY A 16 -11.19 19.20 -6.65
CA GLY A 16 -10.78 20.55 -7.03
C GLY A 16 -11.64 21.67 -6.45
N LYS A 17 -12.88 21.37 -6.05
CA LYS A 17 -13.77 22.32 -5.35
C LYS A 17 -13.34 22.60 -3.91
N LEU A 18 -12.59 21.69 -3.28
CA LEU A 18 -12.15 21.79 -1.89
C LEU A 18 -10.66 22.10 -1.79
N PHE A 19 -9.86 21.61 -2.74
CA PHE A 19 -8.40 21.73 -2.74
C PHE A 19 -7.93 22.04 -4.16
N GLU A 20 -7.20 23.13 -4.34
CA GLU A 20 -6.78 23.62 -5.67
C GLU A 20 -5.84 22.66 -6.40
N ARG A 21 -4.90 22.05 -5.67
CA ARG A 21 -3.83 21.24 -6.24
C ARG A 21 -3.65 19.93 -5.49
N LEU A 22 -3.45 18.85 -6.24
CA LEU A 22 -2.93 17.59 -5.70
C LEU A 22 -1.40 17.63 -5.65
N LEU A 23 -0.83 17.40 -4.48
CA LEU A 23 0.58 17.07 -4.32
C LEU A 23 0.70 15.57 -4.08
N THR A 24 1.49 14.88 -4.89
CA THR A 24 1.66 13.43 -4.82
C THR A 24 2.91 13.03 -4.05
N SER A 25 2.80 12.00 -3.23
CA SER A 25 3.92 11.34 -2.56
C SER A 25 4.42 10.14 -3.40
N PRO A 26 5.55 9.51 -3.03
CA PRO A 26 5.95 8.23 -3.61
C PRO A 26 4.82 7.19 -3.57
N SER A 27 4.77 6.30 -4.55
CA SER A 27 3.72 5.28 -4.65
C SER A 27 3.84 4.21 -3.56
N THR A 28 2.78 3.42 -3.35
CA THR A 28 2.79 2.24 -2.47
C THR A 28 3.96 1.31 -2.80
N LYS A 29 4.22 1.08 -4.09
CA LYS A 29 5.35 0.29 -4.58
C LYS A 29 6.69 0.86 -4.14
N ASP A 30 6.85 2.18 -4.22
CA ASP A 30 8.05 2.87 -3.74
C ASP A 30 8.19 2.74 -2.20
N PHE A 31 7.11 2.88 -1.44
CA PHE A 31 7.14 2.74 0.02
C PHE A 31 7.48 1.31 0.46
N ILE A 32 6.93 0.28 -0.20
CA ILE A 32 7.29 -1.12 0.05
C ILE A 32 8.78 -1.35 -0.27
N LYS A 33 9.23 -0.92 -1.44
CA LYS A 33 10.63 -1.08 -1.88
C LYS A 33 11.62 -0.44 -0.91
N ARG A 34 11.23 0.69 -0.30
CA ARG A 34 12.04 1.44 0.68
C ARG A 34 11.89 0.92 2.11
N GLY A 35 10.98 -0.01 2.37
CA GLY A 35 10.74 -0.56 3.71
C GLY A 35 9.99 0.39 4.65
N TYR A 36 9.21 1.34 4.10
CA TYR A 36 8.24 2.14 4.86
C TYR A 36 6.87 1.47 4.95
N LEU A 37 6.59 0.53 4.04
CA LEU A 37 5.46 -0.40 4.12
C LEU A 37 6.00 -1.84 4.09
N ALA A 38 5.28 -2.74 4.74
CA ALA A 38 5.55 -4.16 4.70
C ALA A 38 5.23 -4.71 3.29
N PRO A 39 6.06 -5.64 2.77
CA PRO A 39 5.70 -6.41 1.58
C PRO A 39 4.50 -7.32 1.86
N TYR A 40 3.96 -7.93 0.80
CA TYR A 40 2.81 -8.83 0.92
C TYR A 40 2.85 -10.00 -0.06
N ASP A 41 2.20 -11.07 0.37
CA ASP A 41 1.69 -12.14 -0.48
C ASP A 41 0.21 -11.89 -0.74
N TYR A 42 -0.29 -12.29 -1.91
CA TYR A 42 -1.68 -12.09 -2.28
C TYR A 42 -2.24 -13.35 -2.91
N VAL A 43 -3.26 -13.94 -2.26
CA VAL A 43 -4.06 -15.02 -2.81
C VAL A 43 -5.48 -14.56 -3.09
N VAL A 44 -6.07 -15.06 -4.18
CA VAL A 44 -7.44 -14.74 -4.58
C VAL A 44 -8.20 -16.00 -4.98
N ILE A 45 -9.49 -16.10 -4.66
CA ILE A 45 -10.34 -17.21 -5.14
C ILE A 45 -10.23 -17.42 -6.65
N GLY A 46 -10.33 -18.66 -7.14
CA GLY A 46 -10.30 -19.00 -8.57
C GLY A 46 -11.35 -18.25 -9.40
N GLN A 47 -11.04 -17.96 -10.69
CA GLN A 47 -11.91 -17.16 -11.56
C GLN A 47 -13.29 -17.80 -11.79
N TYR A 48 -13.34 -19.13 -11.76
CA TYR A 48 -14.54 -19.94 -11.97
C TYR A 48 -15.03 -20.60 -10.68
N SER A 49 -14.50 -20.18 -9.51
CA SER A 49 -14.99 -20.65 -8.22
C SER A 49 -16.44 -20.20 -8.00
N GLN A 50 -17.18 -20.97 -7.17
CA GLN A 50 -18.58 -20.67 -6.91
C GLN A 50 -18.77 -19.26 -6.32
N ASP A 51 -17.91 -18.85 -5.37
CA ASP A 51 -17.96 -17.50 -4.79
C ASP A 51 -17.69 -16.41 -5.83
N GLN A 52 -16.74 -16.63 -6.74
CA GLN A 52 -16.47 -15.65 -7.79
C GLN A 52 -17.67 -15.50 -8.73
N LEU A 53 -18.32 -16.59 -9.09
CA LEU A 53 -19.54 -16.58 -9.91
C LEU A 53 -20.69 -15.87 -9.17
N THR A 54 -20.85 -16.14 -7.87
CA THR A 54 -21.82 -15.44 -7.01
C THR A 54 -21.55 -13.93 -6.99
N VAL A 55 -20.30 -13.50 -6.79
CA VAL A 55 -19.91 -12.08 -6.83
C VAL A 55 -20.16 -11.45 -8.21
N ASN A 56 -19.88 -12.18 -9.29
CA ASN A 56 -20.14 -11.70 -10.66
C ASN A 56 -21.64 -11.54 -10.94
N SER A 57 -22.50 -12.27 -10.21
CA SER A 57 -23.96 -12.19 -10.33
C SER A 57 -24.60 -10.99 -9.61
N LEU A 58 -23.82 -10.24 -8.81
CA LEU A 58 -24.34 -9.13 -8.00
C LEU A 58 -24.75 -7.92 -8.87
N LYS A 59 -26.04 -7.58 -8.87
CA LYS A 59 -26.62 -6.54 -9.73
C LYS A 59 -27.13 -5.33 -8.95
N ALA A 60 -27.62 -5.51 -7.74
CA ALA A 60 -28.16 -4.44 -6.92
C ALA A 60 -27.04 -3.51 -6.44
N ARG A 61 -27.39 -2.24 -6.24
CA ARG A 61 -26.45 -1.18 -5.82
C ARG A 61 -26.98 -0.46 -4.59
N GLY A 62 -26.07 -0.07 -3.71
CA GLY A 62 -26.36 0.81 -2.57
C GLY A 62 -26.44 2.28 -2.98
N SER A 63 -26.78 3.15 -2.01
CA SER A 63 -26.87 4.60 -2.21
C SER A 63 -25.52 5.24 -2.59
N ASP A 64 -24.40 4.65 -2.15
CA ASP A 64 -23.04 5.05 -2.50
C ASP A 64 -22.57 4.55 -3.89
N GLY A 65 -23.42 3.77 -4.58
CA GLY A 65 -23.13 3.17 -5.89
C GLY A 65 -22.23 1.93 -5.83
N ASP A 66 -21.89 1.44 -4.63
CA ASP A 66 -21.26 0.15 -4.38
C ASP A 66 -22.29 -1.00 -4.48
N TYR A 67 -21.88 -2.25 -4.29
CA TYR A 67 -22.82 -3.37 -4.19
C TYR A 67 -23.82 -3.19 -3.04
N SER A 68 -25.06 -3.61 -3.25
CA SER A 68 -26.09 -3.61 -2.19
C SER A 68 -25.65 -4.51 -1.03
N ILE A 69 -25.65 -3.97 0.19
CA ILE A 69 -25.32 -4.72 1.41
C ILE A 69 -26.26 -5.93 1.54
N LYS A 70 -27.56 -5.71 1.33
CA LYS A 70 -28.59 -6.76 1.41
C LYS A 70 -28.32 -7.90 0.43
N GLU A 71 -28.06 -7.59 -0.85
CA GLU A 71 -27.81 -8.65 -1.86
C GLU A 71 -26.50 -9.40 -1.57
N MET A 72 -25.47 -8.69 -1.08
CA MET A 72 -24.21 -9.33 -0.69
C MET A 72 -24.42 -10.29 0.48
N ASP A 73 -25.12 -9.86 1.54
CA ASP A 73 -25.39 -10.68 2.72
C ASP A 73 -26.21 -11.93 2.34
N GLU A 74 -27.33 -11.76 1.62
CA GLU A 74 -28.19 -12.86 1.16
C GLU A 74 -27.44 -13.94 0.36
N LYS A 75 -26.42 -13.56 -0.41
CA LYS A 75 -25.69 -14.47 -1.29
C LYS A 75 -24.37 -15.00 -0.72
N LEU A 76 -23.75 -14.28 0.21
CA LEU A 76 -22.39 -14.59 0.69
C LEU A 76 -22.35 -14.96 2.18
N ASN A 77 -23.34 -14.57 2.97
CA ASN A 77 -23.47 -15.00 4.37
C ASN A 77 -24.17 -16.36 4.46
N VAL A 78 -23.60 -17.36 3.78
CA VAL A 78 -24.10 -18.74 3.72
C VAL A 78 -23.04 -19.71 4.24
N PRO A 79 -23.41 -20.84 4.87
CA PRO A 79 -22.47 -21.72 5.58
C PRO A 79 -21.26 -22.15 4.74
N GLN A 80 -21.46 -22.44 3.45
CA GLN A 80 -20.37 -22.86 2.57
C GLN A 80 -19.37 -21.72 2.29
N SER A 81 -19.84 -20.48 2.18
CA SER A 81 -18.98 -19.31 1.99
C SER A 81 -18.21 -18.99 3.27
N ILE A 82 -18.87 -19.02 4.43
CA ILE A 82 -18.23 -18.83 5.75
C ILE A 82 -17.15 -19.90 5.99
N LYS A 83 -17.44 -21.16 5.66
CA LYS A 83 -16.44 -22.23 5.72
C LYS A 83 -15.22 -21.93 4.83
N ARG A 84 -15.44 -21.46 3.60
CA ARG A 84 -14.33 -21.10 2.68
C ARG A 84 -13.50 -19.91 3.17
N LEU A 85 -14.10 -18.98 3.92
CA LEU A 85 -13.36 -17.93 4.61
C LEU A 85 -12.43 -18.53 5.66
N TYR A 86 -12.93 -19.44 6.51
CA TYR A 86 -12.09 -20.11 7.50
C TYR A 86 -10.98 -20.96 6.85
N ASP A 87 -11.33 -21.77 5.85
CA ASP A 87 -10.38 -22.65 5.15
C ASP A 87 -9.21 -21.84 4.55
N SER A 88 -9.43 -20.62 4.07
CA SER A 88 -8.35 -19.77 3.57
C SER A 88 -7.44 -19.22 4.67
N VAL A 89 -7.99 -18.87 5.83
CA VAL A 89 -7.19 -18.49 7.00
C VAL A 89 -6.35 -19.67 7.47
N ALA A 90 -6.97 -20.84 7.66
CA ALA A 90 -6.27 -22.06 8.08
C ALA A 90 -5.16 -22.48 7.10
N LYS A 91 -5.34 -22.28 5.79
CA LYS A 91 -4.35 -22.69 4.78
C LYS A 91 -3.19 -21.71 4.61
N TYR A 92 -3.45 -20.39 4.69
CA TYR A 92 -2.48 -19.37 4.27
C TYR A 92 -2.03 -18.44 5.41
N ALA A 93 -2.75 -18.45 6.52
CA ALA A 93 -2.54 -17.54 7.65
C ALA A 93 -2.69 -18.23 9.02
N GLU A 94 -2.46 -19.54 9.10
CA GLU A 94 -2.47 -20.26 10.38
C GLU A 94 -1.49 -19.64 11.38
N GLY A 95 -1.95 -19.45 12.62
CA GLY A 95 -1.17 -18.86 13.71
C GLY A 95 -0.84 -17.38 13.54
N LYS A 96 -1.32 -16.72 12.48
CA LYS A 96 -1.10 -15.30 12.25
C LYS A 96 -2.21 -14.46 12.85
N LYS A 97 -1.88 -13.23 13.23
CA LYS A 97 -2.85 -12.24 13.68
C LYS A 97 -3.44 -11.47 12.50
N GLY A 98 -4.77 -11.27 12.44
CA GLY A 98 -5.35 -10.60 11.28
C GLY A 98 -6.71 -9.93 11.44
N ILE A 99 -7.14 -9.33 10.33
CA ILE A 99 -8.40 -8.58 10.23
C ILE A 99 -9.22 -9.11 9.05
N VAL A 100 -10.50 -9.32 9.30
CA VAL A 100 -11.48 -9.76 8.30
C VAL A 100 -12.49 -8.66 8.02
N TYR A 101 -12.58 -8.24 6.77
CA TYR A 101 -13.54 -7.22 6.33
C TYR A 101 -14.85 -7.85 5.89
N ALA A 102 -15.86 -7.78 6.75
CA ALA A 102 -17.18 -8.35 6.55
C ALA A 102 -18.14 -7.40 5.81
N ILE A 103 -19.32 -7.92 5.45
CA ILE A 103 -20.33 -7.21 4.66
C ILE A 103 -21.16 -6.28 5.55
N ASP A 104 -21.73 -6.83 6.60
CA ASP A 104 -22.50 -6.14 7.62
C ASP A 104 -22.31 -6.83 8.98
N ILE A 105 -23.07 -6.38 9.98
CA ILE A 105 -23.00 -6.87 11.37
C ILE A 105 -23.36 -8.36 11.45
N SER A 106 -24.39 -8.79 10.71
CA SER A 106 -24.82 -10.19 10.69
C SER A 106 -23.69 -11.07 10.15
N HIS A 107 -23.14 -10.70 8.99
CA HIS A 107 -22.04 -11.43 8.39
C HIS A 107 -20.78 -11.46 9.29
N ALA A 108 -20.46 -10.35 9.95
CA ALA A 108 -19.33 -10.29 10.87
C ALA A 108 -19.49 -11.26 12.05
N GLN A 109 -20.68 -11.31 12.64
CA GLN A 109 -20.98 -12.22 13.74
C GLN A 109 -20.90 -13.68 13.28
N THR A 110 -21.51 -14.03 12.14
CA THR A 110 -21.45 -15.40 11.59
C THR A 110 -20.01 -15.86 11.35
N ILE A 111 -19.15 -15.00 10.78
CA ILE A 111 -17.73 -15.31 10.57
C ILE A 111 -17.03 -15.53 11.91
N ALA A 112 -17.19 -14.60 12.86
CA ALA A 112 -16.53 -14.68 14.16
C ALA A 112 -16.93 -15.95 14.93
N ASP A 113 -18.23 -16.25 14.98
CA ASP A 113 -18.77 -17.45 15.64
C ASP A 113 -18.23 -18.73 14.99
N TYR A 114 -18.16 -18.78 13.66
CA TYR A 114 -17.59 -19.91 12.96
C TYR A 114 -16.10 -20.08 13.27
N TYR A 115 -15.35 -18.97 13.31
CA TYR A 115 -13.91 -19.00 13.60
C TYR A 115 -13.64 -19.47 15.03
N VAL A 116 -14.43 -19.00 15.99
CA VAL A 116 -14.39 -19.44 17.39
C VAL A 116 -14.73 -20.92 17.50
N ALA A 117 -15.76 -21.40 16.80
CA ALA A 117 -16.13 -22.81 16.80
C ALA A 117 -15.00 -23.71 16.25
N MET A 118 -14.15 -23.19 15.37
CA MET A 118 -12.98 -23.87 14.83
C MET A 118 -11.68 -23.64 15.63
N GLY A 119 -11.74 -22.88 16.74
CA GLY A 119 -10.63 -22.70 17.68
C GLY A 119 -9.81 -21.41 17.52
N LEU A 120 -10.18 -20.49 16.62
CA LEU A 120 -9.55 -19.16 16.52
C LEU A 120 -10.13 -18.20 17.57
N LYS A 121 -9.28 -17.37 18.20
CA LYS A 121 -9.77 -16.30 19.08
C LYS A 121 -10.22 -15.11 18.24
N ALA A 122 -11.44 -15.19 17.73
CA ALA A 122 -12.03 -14.17 16.85
C ALA A 122 -13.15 -13.39 17.56
N VAL A 123 -13.27 -12.10 17.26
CA VAL A 123 -14.42 -11.28 17.70
C VAL A 123 -14.93 -10.39 16.57
N ALA A 124 -16.25 -10.19 16.54
CA ALA A 124 -16.89 -9.24 15.65
C ALA A 124 -16.91 -7.84 16.28
N LEU A 125 -16.61 -6.82 15.48
CA LEU A 125 -16.54 -5.42 15.92
C LEU A 125 -17.24 -4.51 14.90
N ASP A 126 -18.23 -3.76 15.38
CA ASP A 126 -19.06 -2.90 14.55
C ASP A 126 -19.46 -1.59 15.23
N SER A 127 -20.28 -0.79 14.56
CA SER A 127 -20.63 0.57 14.99
C SER A 127 -21.53 0.58 16.22
N LYS A 128 -22.29 -0.48 16.47
CA LYS A 128 -23.14 -0.70 17.64
C LYS A 128 -22.37 -1.24 18.84
N THR A 129 -21.13 -1.74 18.66
CA THR A 129 -20.30 -2.16 19.79
C THR A 129 -20.03 -0.96 20.71
N PRO A 130 -20.38 -1.02 22.01
CA PRO A 130 -20.16 0.07 22.95
C PRO A 130 -18.69 0.51 23.01
N SER A 131 -18.43 1.80 23.15
CA SER A 131 -17.08 2.38 23.09
C SER A 131 -16.07 1.68 24.04
N LYS A 132 -16.46 1.45 25.31
CA LYS A 132 -15.60 0.74 26.28
C LYS A 132 -15.29 -0.70 25.85
N THR A 133 -16.28 -1.42 25.34
CA THR A 133 -16.11 -2.79 24.82
C THR A 133 -15.20 -2.80 23.59
N ARG A 134 -15.39 -1.85 22.68
CA ARG A 134 -14.55 -1.68 21.49
C ARG A 134 -13.09 -1.43 21.87
N GLN A 135 -12.84 -0.52 22.82
CA GLN A 135 -11.50 -0.24 23.32
C GLN A 135 -10.83 -1.48 23.90
N ARG A 136 -11.55 -2.22 24.76
CA ARG A 136 -11.07 -3.48 25.32
C ARG A 136 -10.71 -4.51 24.24
N MET A 137 -11.62 -4.78 23.30
CA MET A 137 -11.35 -5.74 22.21
C MET A 137 -10.14 -5.35 21.36
N VAL A 138 -9.95 -4.05 21.11
CA VAL A 138 -8.77 -3.55 20.39
C VAL A 138 -7.50 -3.72 21.21
N GLU A 139 -7.55 -3.53 22.53
CA GLU A 139 -6.42 -3.77 23.43
C GLU A 139 -6.07 -5.26 23.53
N ASP A 140 -7.07 -6.13 23.70
CA ASP A 140 -6.91 -7.59 23.76
C ASP A 140 -6.30 -8.09 22.43
N PHE A 141 -6.75 -7.55 21.30
CA PHE A 141 -6.10 -7.76 20.01
C PHE A 141 -4.65 -7.28 20.04
N ARG A 142 -4.35 -6.03 20.40
CA ARG A 142 -2.96 -5.52 20.50
C ARG A 142 -2.04 -6.36 21.38
N LYS A 143 -2.55 -6.97 22.45
CA LYS A 143 -1.80 -7.85 23.35
C LYS A 143 -1.59 -9.27 22.80
N GLY A 144 -2.26 -9.64 21.70
CA GLY A 144 -2.26 -10.99 21.16
C GLY A 144 -3.17 -11.96 21.91
N GLU A 145 -4.11 -11.45 22.71
CA GLU A 145 -5.15 -12.25 23.35
C GLU A 145 -6.25 -12.65 22.35
N LEU A 146 -6.39 -11.88 21.27
CA LEU A 146 -7.24 -12.17 20.12
C LEU A 146 -6.39 -12.34 18.85
N ASP A 147 -6.69 -13.38 18.08
CA ASP A 147 -6.02 -13.70 16.82
C ASP A 147 -6.65 -12.93 15.65
N CYS A 148 -7.96 -12.68 15.72
CA CYS A 148 -8.73 -12.19 14.58
C CYS A 148 -9.79 -11.13 14.98
N LEU A 149 -9.78 -9.99 14.29
CA LEU A 149 -10.87 -9.02 14.34
C LEU A 149 -11.70 -9.06 13.07
N VAL A 150 -12.99 -9.36 13.20
CA VAL A 150 -13.95 -9.30 12.08
C VAL A 150 -14.69 -7.97 12.13
N ASN A 151 -14.47 -7.10 11.15
CA ASN A 151 -14.95 -5.72 11.19
C ASN A 151 -15.96 -5.38 10.09
N VAL A 152 -16.81 -4.39 10.36
CA VAL A 152 -17.82 -3.87 9.41
C VAL A 152 -17.63 -2.38 9.17
N ASN A 153 -16.92 -2.01 8.12
CA ASN A 153 -16.67 -0.60 7.75
C ASN A 153 -16.14 0.28 8.90
N LEU A 154 -15.70 -0.34 9.99
CA LEU A 154 -15.31 0.34 11.19
C LEU A 154 -13.80 0.29 11.23
N PHE A 155 -13.17 1.43 11.03
CA PHE A 155 -11.90 1.79 11.66
C PHE A 155 -11.84 3.31 11.69
N ASP A 156 -12.33 3.84 12.81
CA ASP A 156 -12.22 5.23 13.23
C ASP A 156 -10.73 5.67 13.24
N GLU A 157 -10.48 6.98 13.29
CA GLU A 157 -9.16 7.62 13.23
C GLU A 157 -8.13 7.11 14.27
N GLY A 158 -8.51 6.24 15.22
CA GLY A 158 -7.65 5.70 16.29
C GLY A 158 -7.28 4.21 16.22
N PHE A 159 -7.75 3.44 15.22
CA PHE A 159 -7.35 2.02 15.09
C PHE A 159 -6.05 1.88 14.28
N ASP A 160 -4.95 1.70 15.01
CA ASP A 160 -3.64 1.34 14.48
C ASP A 160 -3.11 0.08 15.19
N CYS A 161 -2.85 -0.97 14.41
CA CYS A 161 -2.23 -2.22 14.83
C CYS A 161 -1.19 -2.63 13.77
N PRO A 162 0.08 -2.19 13.89
CA PRO A 162 1.14 -2.51 12.93
C PRO A 162 1.52 -3.99 12.90
N ASP A 163 1.12 -4.76 13.91
CA ASP A 163 1.38 -6.19 14.06
C ASP A 163 0.33 -7.09 13.37
N VAL A 164 -0.58 -6.52 12.57
CA VAL A 164 -1.53 -7.29 11.74
C VAL A 164 -0.80 -8.00 10.60
N GLU A 165 -0.77 -9.32 10.60
CA GLU A 165 -0.02 -10.16 9.66
C GLU A 165 -0.85 -10.65 8.46
N TYR A 166 -2.18 -10.68 8.58
CA TYR A 166 -3.04 -10.95 7.44
C TYR A 166 -4.26 -10.03 7.35
N ILE A 167 -4.71 -9.82 6.12
CA ILE A 167 -5.96 -9.14 5.79
C ILE A 167 -6.82 -10.09 4.98
N GLN A 168 -8.04 -10.32 5.42
CA GLN A 168 -9.02 -11.10 4.68
C GLN A 168 -10.17 -10.22 4.20
N MET A 169 -10.44 -10.26 2.90
CA MET A 169 -11.58 -9.58 2.30
C MET A 169 -12.72 -10.57 2.10
N ALA A 170 -13.74 -10.49 2.96
CA ALA A 170 -15.00 -11.23 2.84
C ALA A 170 -16.11 -10.38 2.18
N ARG A 171 -15.82 -9.11 1.86
CA ARG A 171 -16.76 -8.17 1.24
C ARG A 171 -16.31 -7.78 -0.17
N PRO A 172 -17.08 -8.09 -1.23
CA PRO A 172 -16.81 -7.53 -2.55
C PRO A 172 -17.11 -6.03 -2.56
N THR A 173 -16.30 -5.25 -3.27
CA THR A 173 -16.55 -3.81 -3.43
C THR A 173 -16.25 -3.34 -4.85
N LEU A 174 -16.97 -2.31 -5.28
CA LEU A 174 -16.69 -1.52 -6.47
C LEU A 174 -15.82 -0.30 -6.15
N SER A 175 -15.55 0.02 -4.89
CA SER A 175 -14.76 1.19 -4.48
C SER A 175 -13.28 0.87 -4.36
N LEU A 176 -12.46 1.50 -5.22
CA LEU A 176 -11.00 1.42 -5.13
C LEU A 176 -10.49 1.97 -3.81
N ALA A 177 -11.11 3.04 -3.29
CA ALA A 177 -10.74 3.64 -2.02
C ALA A 177 -10.93 2.64 -0.87
N LYS A 178 -12.10 1.97 -0.80
CA LYS A 178 -12.35 0.94 0.21
C LYS A 178 -11.34 -0.21 0.09
N TYR A 179 -11.12 -0.71 -1.13
CA TYR A 179 -10.13 -1.76 -1.39
C TYR A 179 -8.74 -1.41 -0.84
N LEU A 180 -8.21 -0.23 -1.19
CA LEU A 180 -6.88 0.20 -0.76
C LEU A 180 -6.80 0.48 0.74
N GLN A 181 -7.87 1.01 1.34
CA GLN A 181 -7.94 1.22 2.78
C GLN A 181 -7.93 -0.09 3.56
N MET A 182 -8.58 -1.14 3.05
CA MET A 182 -8.58 -2.47 3.67
C MET A 182 -7.17 -3.09 3.64
N VAL A 183 -6.61 -3.25 2.44
CA VAL A 183 -5.28 -3.88 2.28
C VAL A 183 -4.18 -3.06 2.95
N GLY A 184 -4.28 -1.73 2.94
CA GLY A 184 -3.30 -0.82 3.52
C GLY A 184 -3.10 -0.99 5.03
N ARG A 185 -4.08 -1.55 5.76
CA ARG A 185 -3.92 -1.86 7.19
C ARG A 185 -2.89 -2.97 7.43
N GLY A 186 -2.86 -3.98 6.57
CA GLY A 186 -1.88 -5.06 6.65
C GLY A 186 -0.46 -4.62 6.26
N LEU A 187 -0.35 -3.61 5.40
CA LEU A 187 0.94 -3.12 4.89
C LEU A 187 1.71 -2.24 5.88
N ARG A 188 1.18 -1.96 7.06
CA ARG A 188 1.93 -1.22 8.09
C ARG A 188 3.15 -2.01 8.52
N ILE A 189 4.30 -1.34 8.63
CA ILE A 189 5.52 -1.97 9.15
C ILE A 189 5.38 -2.24 10.64
N ASN A 190 5.89 -3.38 11.08
CA ASN A 190 6.06 -3.69 12.48
C ASN A 190 7.52 -3.46 12.86
N HIS A 191 7.80 -2.45 13.69
CA HIS A 191 9.17 -2.17 14.13
C HIS A 191 9.77 -3.29 14.98
N LYS A 192 8.93 -4.10 15.64
CA LYS A 192 9.35 -5.29 16.41
C LYS A 192 9.58 -6.51 15.52
N GLN A 193 8.87 -6.62 14.39
CA GLN A 193 8.95 -7.71 13.42
C GLN A 193 9.28 -7.15 12.03
N LYS A 194 10.55 -6.84 11.80
CA LYS A 194 11.02 -6.11 10.60
C LYS A 194 10.88 -6.92 9.31
N ASP A 195 10.75 -8.24 9.43
CA ASP A 195 10.62 -9.21 8.35
C ASP A 195 9.17 -9.59 8.04
N LYS A 196 8.20 -8.94 8.67
CA LYS A 196 6.78 -9.12 8.42
C LYS A 196 6.47 -9.04 6.91
N VAL A 197 5.79 -10.08 6.41
CA VAL A 197 5.13 -10.11 5.11
C VAL A 197 3.63 -10.27 5.35
N CYS A 198 2.84 -9.30 4.90
CA CYS A 198 1.39 -9.36 5.05
C CYS A 198 0.80 -10.41 4.10
N MET A 199 -0.04 -11.32 4.60
CA MET A 199 -0.82 -12.22 3.76
C MET A 199 -2.17 -11.56 3.42
N ILE A 200 -2.47 -11.35 2.14
CA ILE A 200 -3.77 -10.83 1.69
C ILE A 200 -4.60 -11.98 1.14
N LEU A 201 -5.73 -12.25 1.80
CA LEU A 201 -6.71 -13.27 1.44
C LEU A 201 -7.92 -12.60 0.77
N ASP A 202 -7.98 -12.62 -0.56
CA ASP A 202 -9.10 -12.08 -1.32
C ASP A 202 -10.14 -13.16 -1.65
N ASN A 203 -11.03 -13.42 -0.69
CA ASN A 203 -12.10 -14.41 -0.82
C ASN A 203 -13.27 -13.96 -1.71
N VAL A 204 -13.18 -12.78 -2.35
CA VAL A 204 -14.29 -12.16 -3.11
C VAL A 204 -13.86 -11.58 -4.46
N GLY A 205 -12.59 -11.74 -4.83
CA GLY A 205 -12.06 -11.34 -6.13
C GLY A 205 -12.06 -9.83 -6.37
N ASN A 206 -11.76 -9.03 -5.34
CA ASN A 206 -11.49 -7.61 -5.50
C ASN A 206 -10.27 -7.34 -6.42
N TYR A 207 -9.25 -8.21 -6.40
CA TYR A 207 -8.12 -8.20 -7.32
C TYR A 207 -8.54 -8.11 -8.78
N ARG A 208 -9.61 -8.82 -9.19
CA ARG A 208 -10.06 -8.83 -10.59
C ARG A 208 -10.59 -7.47 -11.06
N LYS A 209 -10.98 -6.60 -10.12
CA LYS A 209 -11.47 -5.24 -10.39
C LYS A 209 -10.36 -4.20 -10.27
N PHE A 210 -9.40 -4.39 -9.38
CA PHE A 210 -8.43 -3.34 -8.99
C PHE A 210 -6.96 -3.67 -9.24
N GLY A 211 -6.63 -4.93 -9.51
CA GLY A 211 -5.28 -5.46 -9.54
C GLY A 211 -4.59 -5.42 -8.16
N LEU A 212 -3.26 -5.46 -8.17
CA LEU A 212 -2.46 -5.45 -6.96
C LEU A 212 -2.56 -4.11 -6.21
N PRO A 213 -2.46 -4.11 -4.87
CA PRO A 213 -2.44 -2.90 -4.07
C PRO A 213 -1.40 -1.86 -4.51
N ASP A 214 -0.25 -2.31 -5.02
CA ASP A 214 0.88 -1.46 -5.40
C ASP A 214 0.91 -1.04 -6.88
N ASN A 215 -0.10 -1.42 -7.68
CA ASN A 215 -0.20 -1.00 -9.08
C ASN A 215 -0.16 0.53 -9.24
N ASP A 216 0.52 1.00 -10.29
CA ASP A 216 0.54 2.41 -10.64
C ASP A 216 -0.86 2.89 -11.04
N ARG A 217 -1.26 4.06 -10.51
CA ARG A 217 -2.60 4.62 -10.67
C ARG A 217 -2.49 6.09 -11.07
N ASN A 218 -3.33 6.49 -12.02
CA ASN A 218 -3.44 7.89 -12.43
C ASN A 218 -4.31 8.66 -11.41
N TRP A 219 -3.68 9.03 -10.29
CA TRP A 219 -4.33 9.78 -9.21
C TRP A 219 -4.81 11.16 -9.67
N GLU A 220 -4.06 11.82 -10.55
CA GLU A 220 -4.41 13.13 -11.10
C GLU A 220 -5.76 13.09 -11.84
N ALA A 221 -5.95 12.10 -12.71
CA ALA A 221 -7.21 11.89 -13.43
C ALA A 221 -8.37 11.54 -12.49
N MET A 222 -8.11 10.80 -11.40
CA MET A 222 -9.16 10.50 -10.42
C MET A 222 -9.53 11.70 -9.55
N TYR A 223 -8.53 12.47 -9.14
CA TYR A 223 -8.67 13.65 -8.31
C TYR A 223 -9.45 14.78 -9.02
N SER A 224 -9.15 14.99 -10.30
CA SER A 224 -9.85 15.93 -11.20
C SER A 224 -11.25 15.47 -11.59
N GLY A 225 -11.65 14.24 -11.23
CA GLY A 225 -12.94 13.66 -11.61
C GLY A 225 -13.00 13.13 -13.05
N LEU A 226 -11.92 13.17 -13.82
CA LEU A 226 -11.87 12.61 -15.18
C LEU A 226 -12.02 11.08 -15.19
N ARG A 227 -11.62 10.42 -14.09
CA ARG A 227 -11.72 8.97 -13.90
C ARG A 227 -12.38 8.64 -12.57
N ALA A 228 -13.31 7.69 -12.56
CA ALA A 228 -13.87 7.17 -11.32
C ALA A 228 -12.89 6.18 -10.66
N GLY A 229 -12.81 6.21 -9.33
CA GLY A 229 -12.22 5.15 -8.50
C GLY A 229 -13.15 3.94 -8.36
N LYS A 230 -13.86 3.59 -9.44
CA LYS A 230 -14.84 2.50 -9.48
C LYS A 230 -14.27 1.32 -10.26
N GLY A 231 -14.27 0.14 -9.64
CA GLY A 231 -13.85 -1.10 -10.25
C GLY A 231 -14.81 -1.51 -11.35
N SER A 232 -14.25 -1.99 -12.47
CA SER A 232 -15.00 -2.63 -13.54
C SER A 232 -14.52 -4.06 -13.69
N LEU A 233 -15.46 -4.99 -13.93
CA LEU A 233 -15.09 -6.31 -14.43
C LEU A 233 -14.62 -6.12 -15.89
N PRO A 234 -13.46 -6.65 -16.30
CA PRO A 234 -13.05 -6.56 -17.70
C PRO A 234 -14.11 -7.21 -18.59
N THR A 235 -14.68 -6.45 -19.53
CA THR A 235 -15.66 -6.93 -20.52
C THR A 235 -15.06 -7.95 -21.48
N HIS A 236 -13.73 -7.89 -21.67
CA HIS A 236 -12.94 -8.96 -22.25
C HIS A 236 -11.78 -9.23 -21.30
N ALA A 237 -11.62 -10.50 -20.91
CA ALA A 237 -10.44 -10.99 -20.22
C ALA A 237 -9.20 -10.74 -21.12
N LYS A 238 -8.62 -9.54 -21.02
CA LYS A 238 -7.26 -9.30 -21.52
C LYS A 238 -6.42 -10.39 -20.88
N LYS A 239 -5.68 -11.13 -21.71
CA LYS A 239 -4.79 -12.25 -21.36
C LYS A 239 -3.80 -11.83 -20.25
N SER A 240 -4.22 -11.76 -19.00
CA SER A 240 -3.33 -11.95 -17.86
C SER A 240 -3.09 -13.44 -17.78
N ASN A 241 -1.83 -13.88 -17.68
CA ASN A 241 -1.43 -15.28 -17.60
C ASN A 241 -2.49 -16.12 -16.87
N ARG A 242 -3.14 -16.98 -17.66
CA ARG A 242 -4.32 -17.77 -17.30
C ARG A 242 -3.90 -18.83 -16.28
N VAL A 243 -3.88 -18.47 -14.99
CA VAL A 243 -3.98 -19.48 -13.95
C VAL A 243 -5.48 -19.80 -13.80
N ILE A 244 -5.95 -20.69 -14.66
CA ILE A 244 -7.29 -21.27 -14.57
C ILE A 244 -7.21 -22.33 -13.48
N VAL A 245 -7.74 -22.01 -12.29
CA VAL A 245 -7.97 -23.03 -11.26
C VAL A 245 -9.45 -23.41 -11.33
N PRO A 246 -9.78 -24.66 -11.70
CA PRO A 246 -11.16 -25.12 -11.84
C PRO A 246 -11.92 -25.27 -10.51
N ASN A 247 -11.21 -25.20 -9.38
CA ASN A 247 -11.75 -25.51 -8.05
C ASN A 247 -11.93 -24.25 -7.19
N ASN A 248 -12.58 -24.41 -6.03
CA ASN A 248 -12.70 -23.38 -4.98
C ASN A 248 -11.35 -23.02 -4.31
N ASP A 249 -10.23 -23.47 -4.87
CA ASP A 249 -8.89 -23.13 -4.42
C ASP A 249 -8.55 -21.65 -4.71
N MET A 250 -7.69 -21.10 -3.87
CA MET A 250 -7.14 -19.76 -4.07
C MET A 250 -5.82 -19.81 -4.84
N VAL A 251 -5.54 -18.74 -5.57
CA VAL A 251 -4.39 -18.60 -6.46
C VAL A 251 -3.52 -17.45 -6.01
N PHE A 252 -2.21 -17.68 -5.91
CA PHE A 252 -1.25 -16.61 -5.71
C PHE A 252 -1.19 -15.70 -6.95
N VAL A 253 -1.45 -14.42 -6.74
CA VAL A 253 -1.30 -13.35 -7.76
C VAL A 253 -0.15 -12.40 -7.43
N ALA A 254 0.38 -12.48 -6.21
CA ALA A 254 1.68 -11.93 -5.83
C ALA A 254 2.31 -12.80 -4.74
N GLN A 255 3.63 -12.99 -4.85
CA GLN A 255 4.45 -13.64 -3.83
C GLN A 255 5.70 -12.81 -3.59
N TYR A 256 5.98 -12.50 -2.33
CA TYR A 256 7.18 -11.79 -1.93
C TYR A 256 8.33 -12.76 -1.75
N ASP A 257 9.23 -12.79 -2.74
CA ASP A 257 10.50 -13.51 -2.64
C ASP A 257 11.54 -12.63 -1.94
N LYS A 258 11.66 -12.83 -0.62
CA LYS A 258 12.59 -12.06 0.23
C LYS A 258 14.04 -12.19 -0.25
N LEU A 259 14.49 -13.40 -0.57
CA LEU A 259 15.88 -13.67 -0.97
C LEU A 259 16.19 -12.97 -2.29
N LYS A 260 15.33 -13.11 -3.30
CA LYS A 260 15.50 -12.45 -4.59
C LYS A 260 15.50 -10.92 -4.45
N GLN A 261 14.63 -10.38 -3.59
CA GLN A 261 14.56 -8.94 -3.34
C GLN A 261 15.80 -8.41 -2.61
N GLU A 262 16.28 -9.11 -1.58
CA GLU A 262 17.52 -8.77 -0.88
C GLU A 262 18.74 -8.84 -1.80
N GLN A 263 18.84 -9.88 -2.63
CA GLN A 263 19.88 -10.01 -3.66
C GLN A 263 19.84 -8.87 -4.66
N THR A 264 18.66 -8.56 -5.22
CA THR A 264 18.49 -7.45 -6.19
C THR A 264 18.83 -6.10 -5.56
N ARG A 265 18.46 -5.88 -4.29
CA ARG A 265 18.80 -4.66 -3.54
C ARG A 265 20.30 -4.56 -3.32
N LYS A 266 20.97 -5.64 -2.92
CA LYS A 266 22.42 -5.68 -2.72
C LYS A 266 23.18 -5.42 -4.04
N GLN A 267 22.79 -6.07 -5.13
CA GLN A 267 23.38 -5.84 -6.45
C GLN A 267 23.20 -4.40 -6.91
N ARG A 268 22.00 -3.84 -6.76
CA ARG A 268 21.73 -2.44 -7.09
C ARG A 268 22.54 -1.48 -6.21
N TYR A 269 22.67 -1.80 -4.92
CA TYR A 269 23.47 -1.03 -3.97
C TYR A 269 24.93 -0.98 -4.41
N GLU A 270 25.54 -2.14 -4.68
CA GLU A 270 26.91 -2.27 -5.16
C GLU A 270 27.11 -1.53 -6.49
N TYR A 271 26.16 -1.64 -7.42
CA TYR A 271 26.17 -0.92 -8.69
C TYR A 271 26.16 0.61 -8.50
N LEU A 272 25.28 1.14 -7.63
CA LEU A 272 25.14 2.59 -7.40
C LEU A 272 26.31 3.19 -6.62
N GLN A 273 27.14 2.40 -5.93
CA GLN A 273 28.38 2.90 -5.31
C GLN A 273 29.35 3.47 -6.35
N ASN A 274 29.27 2.99 -7.59
CA ASN A 274 30.14 3.41 -8.68
C ASN A 274 29.63 4.65 -9.43
N VAL A 275 28.49 5.23 -9.01
CA VAL A 275 27.96 6.43 -9.67
C VAL A 275 28.90 7.61 -9.48
N LYS A 276 29.14 8.35 -10.56
CA LYS A 276 29.96 9.56 -10.55
C LYS A 276 29.29 10.69 -11.32
N PRO A 277 29.45 11.94 -10.87
CA PRO A 277 29.12 13.09 -11.69
C PRO A 277 29.92 13.07 -12.99
N PHE A 278 29.28 13.50 -14.08
CA PHE A 278 29.96 13.74 -15.36
C PHE A 278 29.39 14.98 -16.02
N GLU A 279 30.18 15.61 -16.88
CA GLU A 279 29.86 16.87 -17.53
C GLU A 279 29.85 16.69 -19.05
N VAL A 280 28.84 17.25 -19.70
CA VAL A 280 28.71 17.34 -21.15
C VAL A 280 28.15 18.71 -21.51
N SER A 281 28.88 19.48 -22.32
CA SER A 281 28.45 20.76 -22.88
C SER A 281 27.99 21.79 -21.84
N GLY A 282 28.72 21.90 -20.73
CA GLY A 282 28.45 22.78 -19.60
C GLY A 282 27.35 22.31 -18.66
N ARG A 283 26.85 21.07 -18.80
CA ARG A 283 25.79 20.51 -17.95
C ARG A 283 26.23 19.21 -17.30
N TRP A 284 25.84 19.04 -16.05
CA TRP A 284 26.21 17.90 -15.21
C TRP A 284 25.07 16.90 -15.06
N GLY A 285 25.44 15.63 -15.18
CA GLY A 285 24.60 14.45 -14.98
C GLY A 285 25.30 13.41 -14.11
N LEU A 286 24.72 12.21 -13.99
CA LEU A 286 25.30 11.08 -13.27
C LEU A 286 25.41 9.85 -14.16
N ARG A 287 26.51 9.09 -14.02
CA ARG A 287 26.71 7.84 -14.76
C ARG A 287 27.41 6.76 -13.95
N VAL A 288 27.26 5.51 -14.36
CA VAL A 288 28.09 4.37 -13.93
C VAL A 288 28.73 3.78 -15.19
N GLY A 289 30.05 3.90 -15.35
CA GLY A 289 30.69 3.53 -16.62
C GLY A 289 30.08 4.35 -17.77
N ASP A 290 29.51 3.67 -18.77
CA ASP A 290 28.84 4.29 -19.92
C ASP A 290 27.33 4.47 -19.72
N ASP A 291 26.76 3.93 -18.64
CA ASP A 291 25.33 4.01 -18.35
C ASP A 291 24.97 5.35 -17.71
N ILE A 292 24.17 6.16 -18.41
CA ILE A 292 23.66 7.45 -17.90
C ILE A 292 22.51 7.19 -16.90
N ILE A 293 22.74 7.53 -15.63
CA ILE A 293 21.75 7.46 -14.54
C ILE A 293 20.87 8.71 -14.51
N LEU A 294 21.49 9.88 -14.72
CA LEU A 294 20.84 11.18 -14.75
C LEU A 294 21.41 11.96 -15.92
N GLN A 295 20.54 12.39 -16.83
CA GLN A 295 20.93 13.19 -17.98
C GLN A 295 21.64 14.48 -17.53
N PRO A 296 22.60 15.01 -18.32
CA PRO A 296 23.29 16.24 -17.99
C PRO A 296 22.35 17.44 -18.11
N ILE A 297 21.69 17.79 -17.00
CA ILE A 297 20.68 18.87 -16.93
C ILE A 297 21.04 19.95 -15.90
N TYR A 298 21.90 19.64 -14.94
CA TYR A 298 22.26 20.56 -13.86
C TYR A 298 23.43 21.46 -14.25
N ARG A 299 23.54 22.63 -13.62
CA ARG A 299 24.68 23.53 -13.82
C ARG A 299 25.96 22.92 -13.25
N LYS A 300 25.85 22.27 -12.09
CA LYS A 300 26.93 21.55 -11.43
C LYS A 300 26.38 20.43 -10.56
N ILE A 301 27.11 19.33 -10.47
CA ILE A 301 26.91 18.29 -9.45
C ILE A 301 28.27 18.07 -8.80
N HIS A 302 28.33 18.16 -7.48
CA HIS A 302 29.54 17.91 -6.70
C HIS A 302 29.74 16.40 -6.47
N ASP A 303 30.93 16.00 -6.05
CA ASP A 303 31.20 14.59 -5.72
C ASP A 303 30.32 14.09 -4.57
N PHE A 304 30.06 12.79 -4.57
CA PHE A 304 29.25 12.16 -3.53
C PHE A 304 29.99 12.12 -2.19
N VAL A 305 29.32 12.59 -1.14
CA VAL A 305 29.69 12.36 0.26
C VAL A 305 28.72 11.33 0.82
N GLY A 306 29.20 10.10 0.99
CA GLY A 306 28.34 8.95 1.31
C GLY A 306 27.34 8.65 0.18
N GLY A 307 26.05 8.75 0.45
CA GLY A 307 24.96 8.49 -0.50
C GLY A 307 24.41 9.74 -1.21
N PHE A 308 24.98 10.90 -0.92
CA PHE A 308 24.39 12.20 -1.29
C PHE A 308 25.39 13.06 -2.07
N ALA A 309 24.88 13.86 -3.00
CA ALA A 309 25.67 14.89 -3.67
C ALA A 309 24.86 16.19 -3.77
N ILE A 310 25.57 17.30 -3.78
CA ILE A 310 24.97 18.62 -3.97
C ILE A 310 24.83 18.88 -5.46
N PHE A 311 23.70 19.41 -5.90
CA PHE A 311 23.50 19.89 -7.27
C PHE A 311 23.09 21.35 -7.29
N GLU A 312 23.46 22.04 -8.36
CA GLU A 312 23.14 23.44 -8.62
C GLU A 312 22.27 23.54 -9.87
N ILE A 313 21.11 24.21 -9.77
CA ILE A 313 20.29 24.55 -10.96
C ILE A 313 20.62 25.94 -11.50
N ALA A 314 21.07 26.84 -10.61
CA ALA A 314 21.45 28.21 -10.88
C ALA A 314 22.40 28.68 -9.75
N PRO A 315 23.11 29.80 -9.91
CA PRO A 315 23.87 30.40 -8.82
C PRO A 315 23.00 30.54 -7.57
N ASN A 316 23.52 30.11 -6.42
CA ASN A 316 22.84 30.14 -5.12
C ASN A 316 21.49 29.40 -5.08
N ARG A 317 21.29 28.40 -5.95
CA ARG A 317 20.11 27.51 -5.95
C ARG A 317 20.58 26.07 -5.94
N MET A 318 20.87 25.61 -4.72
CA MET A 318 21.45 24.30 -4.42
C MET A 318 20.41 23.37 -3.83
N GLY A 319 20.48 22.10 -4.23
CA GLY A 319 19.71 21.00 -3.63
C GLY A 319 20.60 19.79 -3.38
N ILE A 320 20.04 18.74 -2.80
CA ILE A 320 20.73 17.47 -2.58
C ILE A 320 20.07 16.41 -3.46
N LEU A 321 20.87 15.60 -4.15
CA LEU A 321 20.44 14.41 -4.85
C LEU A 321 21.06 13.15 -4.23
N ILE A 322 20.46 12.00 -4.54
CA ILE A 322 20.93 10.67 -4.14
C ILE A 322 21.49 9.91 -5.34
N ARG A 323 22.22 8.81 -5.10
CA ARG A 323 22.98 8.07 -6.14
C ARG A 323 22.16 7.62 -7.36
N ASN A 324 20.85 7.44 -7.20
CA ASN A 324 19.95 7.09 -8.31
C ASN A 324 19.43 8.30 -9.12
N GLY A 325 19.95 9.50 -8.86
CA GLY A 325 19.60 10.74 -9.57
C GLY A 325 18.34 11.44 -9.07
N LYS A 326 17.62 10.90 -8.07
CA LYS A 326 16.45 11.59 -7.50
C LYS A 326 16.90 12.74 -6.60
N VAL A 327 16.14 13.84 -6.66
CA VAL A 327 16.26 14.97 -5.75
C VAL A 327 15.78 14.53 -4.36
N TYR A 328 16.64 14.70 -3.36
CA TYR A 328 16.37 14.44 -1.95
C TYR A 328 15.94 15.73 -1.24
N TYR A 329 16.69 16.82 -1.42
CA TYR A 329 16.26 18.17 -1.08
C TYR A 329 16.14 19.02 -2.34
N PRO A 330 15.02 19.76 -2.52
CA PRO A 330 14.84 20.65 -3.66
C PRO A 330 15.88 21.78 -3.66
N ALA A 331 16.03 22.43 -4.80
CA ALA A 331 17.06 23.45 -5.02
C ALA A 331 16.69 24.84 -4.48
N ASP A 332 16.29 24.89 -3.22
CA ASP A 332 15.76 26.08 -2.54
C ASP A 332 16.78 26.73 -1.59
N TYR A 333 18.02 26.24 -1.56
CA TYR A 333 19.05 26.67 -0.61
C TYR A 333 20.16 27.47 -1.29
N LEU A 334 20.65 28.51 -0.62
CA LEU A 334 21.79 29.31 -1.10
C LEU A 334 23.08 28.51 -1.02
N GLU A 335 23.24 27.78 0.09
CA GLU A 335 24.42 26.98 0.38
C GLU A 335 23.99 25.68 1.08
N ILE A 336 24.68 24.60 0.75
CA ILE A 336 24.52 23.30 1.38
C ILE A 336 25.91 22.76 1.72
N LYS A 337 26.07 22.23 2.94
CA LYS A 337 27.28 21.50 3.34
C LYS A 337 26.90 20.13 3.86
N ILE A 338 27.35 19.07 3.19
CA ILE A 338 27.16 17.69 3.64
C ILE A 338 28.31 17.33 4.59
N LEU A 339 27.95 16.84 5.77
CA LEU A 339 28.87 16.39 6.82
C LEU A 339 29.08 14.87 6.73
N SER A 340 30.21 14.39 7.25
CA SER A 340 30.64 12.98 7.15
C SER A 340 29.77 11.99 7.94
N ASP A 341 28.89 12.45 8.82
CA ASP A 341 28.02 11.63 9.67
C ASP A 341 26.55 11.62 9.23
N ASN A 342 26.32 11.80 7.92
CA ASN A 342 24.99 11.89 7.31
C ASN A 342 24.15 13.05 7.87
N ARG A 343 24.79 14.18 8.15
CA ARG A 343 24.10 15.43 8.43
C ARG A 343 24.36 16.42 7.30
N ALA A 344 23.47 17.38 7.14
CA ALA A 344 23.70 18.51 6.25
C ALA A 344 23.33 19.81 6.93
N LEU A 345 24.09 20.85 6.64
CA LEU A 345 23.73 22.23 6.93
C LEU A 345 23.06 22.80 5.68
N LEU A 346 21.83 23.27 5.85
CA LEU A 346 21.00 23.83 4.80
C LEU A 346 20.79 25.31 5.06
N THR A 347 21.41 26.17 4.24
CA THR A 347 21.34 27.63 4.39
C THR A 347 20.33 28.21 3.41
N GLN A 348 19.18 28.67 3.90
CA GLN A 348 18.14 29.28 3.05
C GLN A 348 18.40 30.77 2.79
N ASN A 349 18.96 31.46 3.78
CA ASN A 349 19.35 32.87 3.71
C ASN A 349 20.45 33.16 4.74
N VAL A 350 20.97 34.38 4.74
CA VAL A 350 22.13 34.82 5.56
C VAL A 350 21.95 34.55 7.06
N ILE A 351 20.72 34.44 7.55
CA ILE A 351 20.40 34.28 8.98
C ILE A 351 19.78 32.91 9.31
N ASN A 352 19.40 32.11 8.31
CA ASN A 352 18.68 30.85 8.51
C ASN A 352 19.47 29.67 7.96
N THR A 353 20.12 28.94 8.88
CA THR A 353 20.78 27.67 8.62
C THR A 353 20.17 26.60 9.52
N GLU A 354 19.67 25.53 8.91
CA GLU A 354 19.14 24.36 9.63
C GLU A 354 20.11 23.18 9.50
N GLU A 355 20.35 22.48 10.60
CA GLU A 355 21.04 21.20 10.59
C GLU A 355 20.02 20.06 10.47
N VAL A 356 20.13 19.25 9.42
CA VAL A 356 19.24 18.12 9.18
C VAL A 356 20.01 16.81 9.17
N LYS A 357 19.34 15.75 9.62
CA LYS A 357 19.85 14.38 9.47
C LYS A 357 19.39 13.81 8.14
N LEU A 358 20.35 13.41 7.30
CA LEU A 358 20.10 12.74 6.04
C LEU A 358 19.82 11.25 6.31
N ASP A 359 18.67 10.76 5.87
CA ASP A 359 18.31 9.35 6.04
C ASP A 359 19.09 8.51 5.03
N THR A 360 20.09 7.79 5.51
CA THR A 360 20.91 6.85 4.71
C THR A 360 20.08 5.83 3.94
N LYS A 361 18.82 5.53 4.34
CA LYS A 361 17.93 4.68 3.53
C LYS A 361 17.56 5.30 2.19
N TRP A 362 17.74 6.62 2.01
CA TRP A 362 17.55 7.31 0.74
C TRP A 362 18.83 7.45 -0.07
N GLY A 363 20.00 7.46 0.58
CA GLY A 363 21.30 7.63 -0.06
C GLY A 363 21.72 6.48 -0.99
N TYR A 364 21.01 5.35 -0.95
CA TYR A 364 21.43 4.10 -1.58
C TYR A 364 20.27 3.33 -2.24
#